data_AF-A0A7D5NC29-F1
#
_entry.id   AF-A0A7D5NC29-F1
#
_cell.length_a   1.000
_cell.length_b   1.000
_cell.length_c   1.000
_cell.angle_alpha   90.00
_cell.angle_beta   90.00
_cell.angle_gamma   90.00
#
_symmetry.space_group_name_H-M   'P 1'
#
loop_
_entity.id
_entity.type
_entity.pdbx_description
1 polymer ?
#
loop_
_entity_poly.entity_id
_entity_poly.type
_entity_poly.pdbx_seq_one_letter_code
_entity_poly.pdbx_strand_id
1 'polypeptide(L)' 'MPGLLSGRDELARLVEAVLNPILEAQLTEALGAERHERTEERAGYHNETRARTLDTRVGPVTLQVPQTRDGSLSTEIF' A
#
# COMPACT_ATOMS: atom_id res chain seq x y z
N MET A 1 14.82 18.29 -16.50
CA MET A 1 13.83 17.67 -15.60
C MET A 1 12.44 17.99 -16.17
N PRO A 2 11.81 17.10 -16.97
CA PRO A 2 10.47 17.37 -17.45
C PRO A 2 9.48 17.32 -16.28
N GLY A 3 8.45 18.15 -16.34
CA GLY A 3 7.54 18.45 -15.24
C GLY A 3 6.83 17.21 -14.69
N LEU A 4 7.30 16.73 -13.55
CA LEU A 4 6.71 15.63 -12.77
C LEU A 4 5.24 15.89 -12.38
N LEU A 5 4.77 17.14 -12.49
CA LEU A 5 3.44 17.59 -12.03
C LEU A 5 2.64 18.28 -13.14
N SER A 6 3.03 18.13 -14.41
CA SER A 6 2.41 18.89 -15.51
C SER A 6 1.05 18.34 -15.95
N GLY A 7 0.68 17.12 -15.56
CA GLY A 7 -0.58 16.46 -15.93
C GLY A 7 -1.25 15.74 -14.77
N ARG A 8 -2.57 15.53 -14.89
CA ARG A 8 -3.37 14.76 -13.91
C ARG A 8 -2.90 13.31 -13.82
N ASP A 9 -2.54 12.70 -14.96
CA ASP A 9 -2.08 11.32 -15.02
C ASP A 9 -0.70 11.12 -14.38
N GLU A 10 0.20 12.10 -14.47
CA GLU A 10 1.47 12.09 -13.73
C GLU A 10 1.23 12.18 -12.22
N LEU A 11 0.27 13.00 -11.79
CA LEU A 11 -0.06 13.14 -10.37
C LEU A 11 -0.71 11.87 -9.81
N ALA A 12 -1.60 11.21 -10.57
CA ALA A 12 -2.16 9.91 -10.19
C ALA A 12 -1.06 8.86 -10.00
N ARG A 13 -0.10 8.77 -10.92
CA ARG A 13 1.06 7.88 -10.80
C ARG A 13 1.95 8.20 -9.62
N LEU A 14 2.15 9.48 -9.29
CA LEU A 14 2.87 9.88 -8.08
C LEU A 14 2.13 9.43 -6.83
N VAL A 15 0.81 9.60 -6.78
CA VAL A 15 -0.03 9.14 -5.67
C VAL A 15 0.06 7.61 -5.52
N GLU A 16 -0.01 6.84 -6.61
CA GLU A 16 0.21 5.39 -6.58
C GLU A 16 1.60 5.03 -6.02
N ALA A 17 2.65 5.71 -6.47
CA ALA A 17 4.02 5.48 -6.05
C ALA A 17 4.27 5.83 -4.57
N VAL A 18 3.45 6.70 -3.98
CA VAL A 18 3.53 7.07 -2.55
C VAL A 18 2.66 6.16 -1.69
N LEU A 19 1.43 5.88 -2.11
CA LEU A 19 0.48 5.13 -1.28
C LEU A 19 0.82 3.63 -1.18
N ASN A 20 1.35 3.02 -2.25
CA ASN A 20 1.67 1.59 -2.22
C ASN A 20 2.78 1.23 -1.22
N PRO A 21 3.90 1.98 -1.13
CA PRO A 21 4.87 1.78 -0.06
C PRO A 21 4.31 2.01 1.34
N ILE A 22 3.41 2.99 1.52
CA ILE A 22 2.77 3.25 2.81
C ILE A 22 1.92 2.04 3.23
N LEU A 23 1.16 1.44 2.31
CA LEU A 23 0.39 0.22 2.58
C LEU A 23 1.28 -0.95 3.02
N GLU A 24 2.44 -1.12 2.39
CA GLU A 24 3.40 -2.16 2.78
C GLU A 24 4.04 -1.86 4.14
N ALA A 25 4.34 -0.59 4.44
CA ALA A 25 4.81 -0.18 5.75
C ALA A 25 3.77 -0.44 6.86
N GLN A 26 2.49 -0.13 6.61
CA GLN A 26 1.40 -0.44 7.54
C GLN A 26 1.25 -1.94 7.79
N LEU A 27 1.44 -2.78 6.76
CA LEU A 27 1.46 -4.23 6.94
C LEU A 27 2.62 -4.67 7.83
N THR A 28 3.83 -4.17 7.57
CA THR A 28 5.02 -4.50 8.38
C THR A 28 4.81 -4.10 9.84
N GLU A 29 4.27 -2.91 10.08
CA GLU A 29 3.94 -2.42 11.43
C GLU A 29 2.88 -3.30 12.10
N ALA A 30 1.79 -3.62 11.40
CA ALA A 30 0.73 -4.49 11.91
C ALA A 30 1.22 -5.91 12.22
N LEU A 31 2.15 -6.44 11.42
CA LEU A 31 2.74 -7.76 11.64
C LEU A 31 3.88 -7.76 12.66
N GLY A 32 4.42 -6.58 13.02
CA GLY A 32 5.63 -6.44 13.82
C GLY A 32 6.86 -7.07 13.18
N ALA A 33 6.87 -7.27 11.86
CA ALA A 33 7.91 -8.00 11.16
C ALA A 33 7.93 -7.68 9.66
N GLU A 34 9.13 -7.48 9.11
CA GLU A 34 9.33 -7.35 7.68
C GLU A 34 9.11 -8.68 6.93
N ARG A 35 9.14 -8.59 5.60
CA ARG A 35 9.02 -9.74 4.71
C ARG A 35 10.16 -10.72 4.97
N HIS A 36 9.80 -11.96 5.31
CA HIS A 36 10.73 -13.05 5.65
C HIS A 36 11.57 -12.84 6.92
N GLU A 37 11.35 -11.76 7.67
CA GLU A 37 12.02 -11.53 8.94
C GLU A 37 11.56 -12.54 10.00
N ARG A 38 12.49 -13.01 10.82
CA ARG A 38 12.21 -13.84 11.99
C ARG A 38 12.34 -13.01 13.25
N THR A 39 11.24 -12.81 13.93
CA THR A 39 11.14 -12.12 15.22
C THR A 39 10.12 -12.85 16.09
N GLU A 40 10.30 -12.78 17.40
CA GLU A 40 9.36 -13.32 18.39
C GLU A 40 8.09 -12.45 18.49
N GLU A 41 8.15 -11.19 18.04
CA GLU A 41 7.04 -10.23 18.07
C GLU A 41 6.07 -10.38 16.89
N ARG A 42 6.33 -11.30 15.95
CA ARG A 42 5.52 -11.49 14.74
C ARG A 42 4.07 -11.83 15.09
N ALA A 43 3.15 -10.93 14.74
CA ALA A 43 1.72 -11.09 15.00
C ALA A 43 0.98 -11.95 13.95
N GLY A 44 1.58 -12.15 12.76
CA GLY A 44 0.96 -12.94 11.69
C GLY A 44 1.76 -13.01 10.40
N TYR A 45 1.06 -13.35 9.31
CA TYR A 45 1.64 -13.51 7.98
C TYR A 45 0.83 -12.80 6.91
N HIS A 46 1.55 -12.23 5.94
CA HIS A 46 1.02 -11.78 4.67
C HIS A 46 0.44 -12.97 3.90
N ASN A 47 -0.76 -12.81 3.33
CA ASN A 47 -1.49 -13.88 2.66
C ASN A 47 -1.73 -13.62 1.17
N GLU A 48 -1.72 -12.36 0.75
CA GLU A 48 -1.81 -11.94 -0.65
C GLU A 48 -1.80 -10.41 -0.75
N THR A 49 -1.66 -9.89 -1.97
CA THR A 49 -1.87 -8.47 -2.27
C THR A 49 -2.96 -8.37 -3.33
N ARG A 50 -4.00 -7.57 -3.08
CA ARG A 50 -5.11 -7.37 -4.00
C ARG A 50 -5.07 -5.97 -4.61
N ALA A 51 -5.21 -5.90 -5.93
CA ALA A 51 -5.37 -4.63 -6.62
C ALA A 51 -6.75 -4.03 -6.32
N ARG A 52 -6.77 -2.74 -5.95
CA ARG A 52 -7.98 -1.95 -5.76
C ARG A 52 -7.82 -0.60 -6.45
N THR A 53 -8.73 -0.27 -7.35
CA THR A 53 -8.76 1.05 -7.98
C THR A 53 -9.65 1.99 -7.18
N LEU A 54 -9.15 3.20 -6.90
CA LEU A 54 -9.89 4.30 -6.29
C LEU A 54 -10.07 5.41 -7.32
N ASP A 55 -11.31 5.87 -7.47
CA ASP A 55 -11.63 7.04 -8.28
C ASP A 55 -11.32 8.30 -7.46
N THR A 56 -10.19 8.95 -7.76
CA THR A 56 -9.75 10.15 -7.05
C THR A 56 -9.86 11.40 -7.92
N ARG A 57 -9.72 12.58 -7.32
CA ARG A 57 -9.75 13.86 -8.05
C ARG A 57 -8.65 14.00 -9.10
N VAL A 58 -7.55 13.26 -8.96
CA VAL A 58 -6.40 13.30 -9.88
C VAL A 58 -6.50 12.23 -10.97
N GLY A 59 -7.55 11.40 -10.94
CA GLY A 59 -7.73 10.26 -11.82
C GLY A 59 -7.86 8.95 -11.03
N PRO A 60 -8.04 7.82 -11.73
CA PRO A 60 -8.01 6.50 -11.11
C PRO A 60 -6.61 6.21 -10.56
N VAL A 61 -6.56 5.69 -9.33
CA VAL A 61 -5.32 5.28 -8.63
C VAL A 61 -5.46 3.82 -8.26
N THR A 62 -4.51 2.98 -8.69
CA THR A 62 -4.48 1.55 -8.39
C THR A 62 -3.58 1.27 -7.18
N LEU A 63 -4.23 0.89 -6.08
CA LEU A 63 -3.56 0.47 -4.86
C LEU A 63 -3.32 -1.03 -4.84
N GLN A 64 -2.17 -1.43 -4.32
CA GLN A 64 -1.78 -2.81 -4.04
C GLN A 64 -2.02 -3.08 -2.56
N VAL A 65 -3.26 -3.44 -2.20
CA VAL A 65 -3.67 -3.59 -0.81
C VAL A 65 -3.21 -4.96 -0.28
N PRO A 66 -2.26 -5.00 0.66
CA PRO A 66 -1.85 -6.26 1.27
C PRO A 66 -2.95 -6.83 2.17
N GLN A 67 -2.97 -8.14 2.36
CA GLN A 67 -3.86 -8.81 3.28
C GLN A 67 -3.08 -9.71 4.24
N THR A 68 -3.49 -9.71 5.51
CA THR A 68 -3.03 -10.68 6.49
C THR A 68 -3.88 -11.94 6.43
N ARG A 69 -3.31 -13.07 6.85
CA ARG A 69 -3.97 -14.38 6.78
C ARG A 69 -5.23 -14.49 7.63
N ASP A 70 -5.27 -13.74 8.72
CA ASP A 70 -6.40 -13.61 9.66
C ASP A 70 -7.37 -12.48 9.28
N GLY A 71 -7.04 -11.67 8.27
CA GLY A 71 -7.85 -10.52 7.84
C GLY A 71 -7.88 -9.36 8.84
N SER A 72 -6.96 -9.32 9.81
CA SER A 72 -6.91 -8.28 10.85
C SER A 72 -6.40 -6.92 10.35
N LEU A 73 -5.77 -6.85 9.18
CA LEU A 73 -5.25 -5.60 8.64
C LEU A 73 -6.38 -4.64 8.25
N SER A 74 -6.46 -3.51 8.95
CA SER A 74 -7.25 -2.35 8.58
C SER A 74 -6.30 -1.22 8.16
N THR A 75 -6.37 -0.78 6.91
CA THR A 75 -5.56 0.32 6.39
C THR A 75 -6.29 1.65 6.56
N GLU A 76 -5.61 2.69 7.04
CA GLU A 76 -6.22 4.03 7.28
C GLU A 76 -6.45 4.86 6.01
N ILE A 77 -6.02 4.35 4.84
CA ILE A 77 -5.99 5.12 3.59
C ILE A 77 -7.38 5.27 2.95
N PHE A 78 -8.37 4.46 3.35
CA PHE A 78 -9.71 4.45 2.75
C PHE A 78 -10.82 4.04 3.72
#